data_AF-V9LGQ0-F1
#
_entry.id   AF-V9LGQ0-F1
#
_cell.length_a   1.000
_cell.length_b   1.000
_cell.length_c   1.000
_cell.angle_alpha   90.00
_cell.angle_beta   90.00
_cell.angle_gamma   90.00
#
_symmetry.space_group_name_H-M   'P 1'
#
loop_
_entity.id
_entity.type
_entity.pdbx_description
1 polymer ?
#
loop_
_entity_poly.entity_id
_entity_poly.type
_entity_poly.pdbx_seq_one_letter_code
_entity_poly.pdbx_strand_id
1 'polypeptide(L)'
;MLRRKPTRLELKLDDIEEFESMKKELENQKRQQREEGELVSPSEMDSTNGARDEAKVREKINERIGYRPNPHIKPFSLFGNLH
;
A
#
# COMPACT_ATOMS: atom_id res chain seq x y z
N MET A 1 22.66 -41.95 -12.77
CA MET A 1 23.01 -41.39 -11.44
C MET A 1 21.75 -41.34 -10.60
N LEU A 2 21.78 -41.83 -9.37
CA LEU A 2 20.61 -41.79 -8.48
C LEU A 2 20.45 -40.41 -7.86
N ARG A 3 19.24 -39.82 -7.97
CA ARG A 3 18.93 -38.50 -7.39
C ARG A 3 18.29 -38.64 -6.01
N ARG A 4 18.71 -37.80 -5.07
CA ARG A 4 18.09 -37.67 -3.74
C ARG A 4 16.86 -36.76 -3.77
N LYS A 5 16.06 -36.80 -2.70
CA LYS A 5 14.93 -35.89 -2.52
C LYS A 5 15.41 -34.49 -2.11
N PRO A 6 14.68 -33.42 -2.49
CA PRO A 6 14.95 -32.07 -2.03
C PRO A 6 14.85 -31.95 -0.50
N THR A 7 15.61 -31.04 0.08
CA THR A 7 15.57 -30.77 1.52
C THR A 7 14.30 -29.99 1.85
N ARG A 8 13.57 -30.43 2.87
CA ARG A 8 12.47 -29.68 3.48
C ARG A 8 13.00 -28.89 4.67
N LEU A 9 12.67 -27.61 4.75
CA LEU A 9 12.99 -26.76 5.90
C LEU A 9 11.90 -26.95 6.97
N GLU A 10 12.33 -27.05 8.22
CA GLU A 10 11.46 -27.16 9.38
C GLU A 10 11.71 -25.98 10.32
N LEU A 11 10.66 -25.52 10.99
CA LEU A 11 10.75 -24.43 11.95
C LEU A 11 11.36 -24.92 13.26
N LYS A 12 12.24 -24.09 13.83
CA LYS A 12 12.99 -24.37 15.06
C LYS A 12 12.58 -23.38 16.15
N LEU A 13 13.03 -23.66 17.38
CA LEU A 13 12.84 -22.74 18.50
C LEU A 13 13.63 -21.44 18.29
N ASP A 14 14.78 -21.51 17.63
CA ASP A 14 15.61 -20.34 17.30
C ASP A 14 14.84 -19.30 16.45
N ASP A 15 13.88 -19.74 15.62
CA ASP A 15 13.06 -18.86 14.78
C ASP A 15 12.13 -17.94 15.63
N ILE A 16 11.90 -18.29 16.90
CA ILE A 16 11.13 -17.45 17.84
C ILE A 16 11.94 -16.19 18.20
N GLU A 17 13.26 -16.31 18.36
CA GLU A 17 14.13 -15.17 18.69
C GLU A 17 14.15 -14.15 17.54
N GLU A 18 14.11 -14.62 16.28
CA GLU A 18 13.97 -13.76 15.11
C GLU A 18 12.67 -12.94 15.18
N PHE A 19 11.55 -13.58 15.50
CA PHE A 19 10.27 -12.88 15.66
C PHE A 19 10.29 -11.84 16.79
N GLU A 20 10.87 -12.19 17.96
CA GLU A 20 10.96 -11.26 19.09
C GLU A 20 11.82 -10.04 18.78
N SER A 21 12.92 -10.23 18.03
CA SER A 21 13.78 -9.15 17.57
C SER A 21 13.03 -8.18 16.66
N MET A 22 12.32 -8.69 15.64
CA MET A 22 11.54 -7.87 14.71
C MET A 22 10.41 -7.11 15.42
N LYS A 23 9.73 -7.77 16.36
CA LYS A 23 8.68 -7.13 17.16
C LYS A 23 9.23 -5.98 18.00
N LYS A 24 10.41 -6.17 18.60
CA LYS A 24 11.09 -5.13 19.40
C LYS A 24 11.53 -3.97 18.52
N GLU A 25 12.07 -4.23 17.33
CA GLU A 25 12.43 -3.19 16.36
C GLU A 25 11.21 -2.37 15.93
N LEU A 26 10.08 -3.01 15.63
CA LEU A 26 8.83 -2.32 15.28
C LEU A 26 8.31 -1.44 16.43
N GLU A 27 8.38 -1.94 17.67
CA GLU A 27 7.99 -1.16 18.85
C GLU A 27 8.92 0.05 19.06
N ASN A 28 10.23 -0.14 18.91
CA ASN A 28 11.21 0.93 19.02
C ASN A 28 11.03 1.98 17.93
N GLN A 29 10.76 1.56 16.69
CA GLN A 29 10.46 2.48 15.58
C GLN A 29 9.21 3.31 15.88
N LYS A 30 8.16 2.68 16.43
CA LYS A 30 6.94 3.39 16.87
C LYS A 30 7.19 4.35 18.05
N ARG A 31 8.11 4.02 18.96
CA ARG A 31 8.52 4.91 20.06
C ARG A 31 9.33 6.10 19.54
N GLN A 32 10.29 5.87 18.65
CA GLN A 32 11.08 6.93 18.01
C GLN A 32 10.19 7.89 17.20
N GLN A 33 9.22 7.38 16.44
CA GLN A 33 8.22 8.19 15.73
C GLN A 33 7.29 9.00 16.67
N ARG A 34 7.20 8.61 17.96
CA ARG A 34 6.41 9.35 18.96
C ARG A 34 7.24 10.40 19.71
N GLU A 35 8.55 10.18 19.85
CA GLU A 35 9.47 11.08 20.55
C GLU A 35 10.02 12.18 19.62
N GLU A 36 10.25 11.88 18.34
CA GLU A 36 10.48 12.88 17.30
C GLU A 36 9.14 13.33 16.72
N GLY A 37 8.53 14.36 17.30
CA GLY A 37 7.32 14.95 16.78
C GLY A 37 7.50 15.60 15.40
N GLU A 38 7.56 14.82 14.33
CA GLU A 38 7.36 15.28 12.95
C GLU A 38 6.94 14.13 12.01
N LEU A 39 5.62 14.06 11.76
CA LEU A 39 5.01 13.65 10.48
C LEU A 39 5.52 12.37 9.77
N VAL A 40 5.30 11.19 10.35
CA VAL A 40 4.91 10.03 9.52
C VAL A 40 4.14 9.01 10.35
N SER A 41 2.82 9.12 10.31
CA SER A 41 1.91 8.07 10.78
C SER A 41 2.03 6.83 9.89
N PRO A 42 2.15 5.60 10.41
CA PRO A 42 1.70 4.42 9.70
C PRO A 42 0.17 4.38 9.81
N SER A 43 -0.49 5.36 9.18
CA SER A 43 -1.92 5.33 8.93
C SER A 43 -2.13 4.54 7.65
N GLU A 44 -2.31 3.23 7.79
CA GLU A 44 -3.49 2.71 7.13
C GLU A 44 -4.68 3.45 7.77
N MET A 45 -5.35 4.29 6.98
CA MET A 45 -6.54 5.05 7.36
C MET A 45 -6.32 6.42 8.02
N ASP A 46 -5.59 7.33 7.34
CA ASP A 46 -5.82 8.78 7.46
C ASP A 46 -6.83 9.21 6.39
N SER A 47 -8.09 8.84 6.62
CA SER A 47 -9.22 9.66 6.16
C SER A 47 -9.41 10.72 7.23
N THR A 48 -8.86 11.92 7.07
CA THR A 48 -9.70 13.14 6.99
C THR A 48 -8.92 14.42 6.65
N ASN A 49 -7.60 14.39 6.43
CA ASN A 49 -6.84 15.55 5.93
C ASN A 49 -6.22 15.36 4.53
N GLY A 50 -6.43 14.20 3.90
CA GLY A 50 -5.75 13.76 2.68
C GLY A 50 -6.19 14.36 1.35
N ALA A 51 -7.15 15.28 1.27
CA ALA A 51 -7.71 15.71 -0.02
C ALA A 51 -6.69 16.36 -0.97
N ARG A 52 -5.67 17.05 -0.43
CA ARG A 52 -4.64 17.74 -1.24
C ARG A 52 -3.52 16.80 -1.68
N ASP A 53 -3.18 15.81 -0.86
CA ASP A 53 -2.12 14.84 -1.17
C ASP A 53 -2.66 13.67 -2.01
N GLU A 54 -3.93 13.32 -1.83
CA GLU A 54 -4.63 12.35 -2.67
C GLU A 54 -4.63 12.77 -4.14
N ALA A 55 -4.80 14.06 -4.44
CA ALA A 55 -4.72 14.59 -5.80
C ALA A 55 -3.33 14.37 -6.43
N LYS A 56 -2.25 14.61 -5.68
CA LYS A 56 -0.87 14.40 -6.13
C LYS A 56 -0.52 12.92 -6.28
N VAL A 57 -1.01 12.08 -5.37
CA VAL A 57 -0.84 10.62 -5.44
C VAL A 57 -1.59 10.05 -6.64
N ARG A 58 -2.83 10.50 -6.86
CA ARG A 58 -3.64 10.13 -8.03
C ARG A 58 -2.97 10.59 -9.33
N GLU A 59 -2.41 11.79 -9.38
CA GLU A 59 -1.66 12.29 -10.55
C GLU A 59 -0.45 11.41 -10.88
N LYS A 60 0.39 11.07 -9.89
CA LYS A 60 1.51 10.14 -10.06
C LYS A 60 1.07 8.75 -10.54
N ILE A 61 -0.03 8.24 -10.00
CA ILE A 61 -0.60 6.95 -10.44
C ILE A 61 -1.07 7.05 -11.89
N ASN A 62 -1.77 8.13 -12.25
CA ASN A 62 -2.27 8.36 -13.61
C ASN A 62 -1.13 8.42 -14.63
N GLU A 63 -0.03 9.13 -14.32
CA GLU A 63 1.18 9.15 -15.15
C GLU A 63 1.81 7.76 -15.29
N ARG A 64 1.93 7.02 -14.17
CA ARG A 64 2.53 5.68 -14.14
C ARG A 64 1.77 4.66 -14.97
N ILE A 65 0.43 4.75 -15.00
CA ILE A 65 -0.42 3.83 -15.76
C ILE A 65 -0.83 4.38 -17.13
N GLY A 66 -0.36 5.58 -17.50
CA GLY A 66 -0.73 6.24 -18.75
C GLY A 66 -2.20 6.66 -18.84
N TYR A 67 -2.90 6.79 -17.70
CA TYR A 67 -4.31 7.18 -17.66
C TYR A 67 -4.46 8.67 -17.92
N ARG A 68 -5.17 9.01 -19.00
CA ARG A 68 -5.56 10.38 -19.33
C ARG A 68 -7.08 10.47 -19.32
N PRO A 69 -7.71 10.99 -18.25
CA PRO A 69 -9.16 11.12 -18.23
C PRO A 69 -9.57 12.07 -19.36
N ASN A 70 -10.36 11.55 -20.30
CA ASN A 70 -10.89 12.35 -21.40
C ASN A 70 -11.94 13.33 -20.83
N PRO A 71 -11.79 14.66 -21.00
CA PRO A 71 -12.74 15.64 -20.48
C PRO A 71 -14.11 15.61 -21.20
N HIS A 72 -14.36 14.68 -22.13
CA HIS A 72 -15.61 14.62 -22.87
C HIS A 72 -16.20 13.21 -23.01
N ILE A 73 -17.10 12.85 -22.09
CA ILE A 73 -18.28 12.05 -22.44
C ILE A 73 -19.47 12.67 -21.70
N LYS A 74 -20.10 13.68 -22.31
CA LYS A 74 -21.52 13.91 -22.04
C LYS A 74 -22.22 12.63 -22.52
N PRO A 75 -22.99 11.90 -21.70
CA PRO A 75 -23.84 10.85 -22.24
C PRO A 75 -24.83 11.55 -23.17
N PHE A 76 -24.60 11.43 -24.48
CA PHE A 76 -25.59 11.77 -25.47
C PHE A 76 -26.84 10.98 -25.10
N SER A 77 -27.89 11.69 -24.73
CA SER A 77 -29.23 11.17 -24.48
C SER A 77 -29.70 10.43 -25.73
N LEU A 78 -29.52 9.10 -25.77
CA LEU A 78 -29.98 8.22 -26.85
C LEU A 78 -31.43 7.74 -26.63
N PHE A 79 -32.25 8.51 -25.93
CA PHE A 79 -33.70 8.30 -25.86
C PHE A 79 -34.39 9.58 -26.32
N GLY A 80 -34.14 9.94 -27.57
CA GLY A 80 -34.83 11.00 -28.28
C GLY A 80 -35.58 10.43 -29.48
N ASN A 81 -36.89 10.36 -29.35
CA ASN A 81 -37.91 10.34 -30.40
C ASN A 81 -38.00 9.08 -31.29
N LEU A 82 -38.95 8.20 -30.93
CA LEU A 82 -39.66 7.34 -31.88
C LEU A 82 -40.98 8.05 -32.21
N HIS A 83 -41.07 8.59 -33.43
CA HIS A 83 -42.29 9.11 -34.06
C HIS A 83 -42.87 8.03 -34.98
#